data_AF-A0A929Y6F1-F1
#
_entry.id   AF-A0A929Y6F1-F1
#
_cell.length_a   1.000
_cell.length_b   1.000
_cell.length_c   1.000
_cell.angle_alpha   90.00
_cell.angle_beta   90.00
_cell.angle_gamma   90.00
#
_symmetry.space_group_name_H-M   'P 1'
#
loop_
_entity.id
_entity.type
_entity.pdbx_description
1 polymer ?
#
loop_
_entity_poly.entity_id
_entity_poly.type
_entity_poly.pdbx_seq_one_letter_code
_entity_poly.pdbx_strand_id
1 'polypeptide(L)'
;FEYLKKEPLNTAYGVSGMIAERKANLQSSYTIQTILGVLVCILSATPLFFSMIFFPDQEMAMAIAVPFLLLLVGIGLFLLVRASIPWNALQILSEEGEFSRENKSSARSNKKIASAYWSVTLLLYFILSYLLGWNLSWVIWPIAGVGYGAVISIMNLIRAKA
;
A
#
# COMPACT_ATOMS: atom_id res chain seq x y z
N PHE A 1 6.63 16.30 -9.18
CA PHE A 1 6.55 15.54 -7.91
C PHE A 1 7.66 14.51 -7.72
N GLU A 2 8.17 13.83 -8.75
CA GLU A 2 9.19 12.78 -8.56
C GLU A 2 10.57 13.30 -8.08
N TYR A 3 10.92 14.55 -8.40
CA TYR A 3 12.18 15.19 -7.99
C TYR A 3 12.28 15.36 -6.45
N LEU A 4 11.19 15.78 -5.78
CA LEU A 4 11.13 15.96 -4.32
C LEU A 4 11.39 14.66 -3.55
N LYS A 5 11.08 13.50 -4.16
CA LYS A 5 11.33 12.18 -3.61
C LYS A 5 12.75 11.67 -3.87
N LYS A 6 13.50 12.29 -4.80
CA LYS A 6 14.80 11.80 -5.27
C LYS A 6 15.96 12.70 -4.88
N GLU A 7 15.73 14.01 -4.77
CA GLU A 7 16.77 14.98 -4.47
C GLU A 7 16.77 15.38 -2.99
N PRO A 8 17.95 15.69 -2.43
CA PRO A 8 18.10 16.21 -1.07
C PRO A 8 17.50 17.61 -0.98
N LEU A 9 16.48 17.78 -0.13
CA LEU A 9 15.91 19.11 0.10
C LEU A 9 16.85 19.92 1.01
N ASN A 10 17.34 21.06 0.52
CA ASN A 10 17.96 22.07 1.38
C ASN A 10 16.84 22.88 2.03
N THR A 11 16.27 22.37 3.12
CA THR A 11 15.30 23.12 3.92
C THR A 11 16.04 24.27 4.59
N ALA A 12 15.62 25.51 4.30
CA ALA A 12 16.15 26.69 4.99
C ALA A 12 15.98 26.56 6.52
N TYR A 13 16.96 27.05 7.27
CA TYR A 13 16.97 27.01 8.73
C TYR A 13 15.69 27.67 9.27
N GLY A 14 14.86 26.93 10.00
CA GLY A 14 13.55 27.37 10.53
C GLY A 14 12.32 26.63 9.96
N VAL A 15 12.39 26.09 8.74
CA VAL A 15 11.24 25.36 8.13
C VAL A 15 11.04 23.99 8.76
N SER A 16 12.10 23.36 9.29
CA SER A 16 12.03 22.09 10.01
C SER A 16 11.14 22.14 11.26
N GLY A 17 11.14 23.28 11.97
CA GLY A 17 10.29 23.48 13.16
C GLY A 17 8.81 23.61 12.81
N MET A 18 8.49 24.36 11.75
CA MET A 18 7.12 24.51 11.25
C MET A 18 6.53 23.19 10.74
N ILE A 19 7.36 22.35 10.11
CA ILE A 19 6.92 21.02 9.64
C ILE A 19 6.68 20.09 10.82
N ALA A 20 7.53 20.10 11.85
CA ALA A 20 7.36 19.30 13.06
C ALA A 20 6.08 19.66 13.82
N GLU A 21 5.77 20.96 13.95
CA GLU A 21 4.55 21.44 14.58
C GLU A 21 3.30 21.04 13.78
N ARG A 22 3.34 21.19 12.44
CA ARG A 22 2.23 20.80 11.57
C ARG A 22 2.01 19.29 11.56
N LYS A 23 3.07 18.50 11.69
CA LYS A 23 3.01 17.04 11.83
C LYS A 23 2.38 16.64 13.16
N ALA A 24 2.77 17.24 14.28
CA ALA A 24 2.17 16.97 15.58
C ALA A 24 0.65 17.25 15.59
N ASN A 25 0.24 18.36 14.98
CA ASN A 25 -1.17 18.73 14.84
C ASN A 25 -1.94 17.78 13.89
N LEU A 26 -1.33 17.33 12.80
CA LEU A 26 -1.97 16.39 11.88
C LEU A 26 -1.98 14.94 12.38
N GLN A 27 -1.02 14.52 13.21
CA GLN A 27 -0.84 13.12 13.60
C GLN A 27 -2.08 12.55 14.30
N SER A 28 -2.68 13.32 15.22
CA SER A 28 -3.90 12.91 15.92
C SER A 28 -5.10 12.79 14.96
N SER A 29 -5.32 13.82 14.13
CA SER A 29 -6.41 13.84 13.15
C SER A 29 -6.28 12.76 12.07
N TYR A 30 -5.06 12.55 11.56
CA TYR A 30 -4.74 11.48 10.61
C TYR A 30 -5.03 10.09 11.20
N THR A 31 -4.60 9.86 12.44
CA THR A 31 -4.80 8.56 13.11
C THR A 31 -6.29 8.27 13.27
N ILE A 32 -7.08 9.24 13.72
CA ILE A 32 -8.53 9.08 13.90
C ILE A 32 -9.24 8.86 12.56
N GLN A 33 -8.91 9.65 11.53
CA GLN A 33 -9.51 9.47 10.20
C GLN A 33 -9.14 8.12 9.56
N THR A 34 -7.91 7.66 9.79
CA THR A 34 -7.44 6.35 9.31
C THR A 34 -8.18 5.22 10.03
N ILE A 35 -8.30 5.29 11.36
CA ILE A 35 -9.05 4.31 12.15
C ILE A 35 -10.52 4.26 11.71
N LEU A 36 -11.17 5.42 11.56
CA LEU A 36 -12.56 5.50 11.09
C LEU A 36 -12.71 4.91 9.68
N GLY A 37 -11.82 5.24 8.74
CA GLY A 37 -11.83 4.67 7.40
C GLY A 37 -11.69 3.15 7.39
N VAL A 38 -10.76 2.60 8.18
CA VAL A 38 -10.57 1.15 8.33
C VAL A 38 -11.79 0.49 8.97
N LEU A 39 -12.37 1.08 10.03
CA LEU A 39 -13.57 0.56 10.68
C LEU A 39 -14.75 0.51 9.71
N VAL A 40 -14.95 1.57 8.91
CA VAL A 40 -15.99 1.59 7.87
C VAL A 40 -15.76 0.50 6.83
N CYS A 41 -14.51 0.28 6.39
CA CYS A 41 -14.18 -0.80 5.46
C CYS A 41 -14.45 -2.19 6.06
N ILE A 42 -14.13 -2.43 7.33
CA ILE A 42 -14.41 -3.72 8.00
C ILE A 42 -15.92 -3.93 8.15
N LEU A 43 -16.63 -2.90 8.61
CA LEU A 43 -18.09 -2.95 8.78
C LEU A 43 -18.82 -3.08 7.43
N SER A 44 -18.23 -2.64 6.32
CA SER A 44 -18.83 -2.77 4.99
C SER A 44 -19.07 -4.21 4.56
N ALA A 45 -18.38 -5.19 5.14
CA ALA A 45 -18.60 -6.60 4.86
C ALA A 45 -19.86 -7.16 5.56
N THR A 46 -20.34 -6.50 6.63
CA THR A 46 -21.49 -6.96 7.42
C THR A 46 -22.80 -7.09 6.65
N PRO A 47 -23.16 -6.21 5.69
CA PRO A 47 -24.40 -6.33 4.93
C PRO A 47 -24.43 -7.57 4.05
N LEU A 48 -23.28 -8.08 3.57
CA LEU A 48 -23.21 -9.32 2.81
C LEU A 48 -23.49 -10.54 3.68
N PHE A 49 -22.89 -10.60 4.87
CA PHE A 49 -23.16 -11.71 5.80
C PHE A 49 -24.61 -11.67 6.30
N PHE A 50 -25.12 -10.46 6.53
CA PHE A 50 -26.52 -10.27 6.93
C PHE A 50 -27.48 -10.75 5.83
N SER A 51 -27.26 -10.38 4.57
CA SER A 51 -28.14 -10.83 3.47
C SER A 51 -28.09 -12.35 3.30
N MET A 52 -26.91 -12.98 3.44
CA MET A 52 -26.76 -14.43 3.32
C MET A 52 -27.49 -15.22 4.42
N ILE A 53 -27.50 -14.72 5.66
CA ILE A 53 -28.10 -15.42 6.81
C ILE A 53 -29.62 -15.25 6.85
N PHE A 54 -30.12 -14.03 6.64
CA PHE A 54 -31.54 -13.72 6.80
C PHE A 54 -32.37 -13.94 5.53
N PHE A 55 -31.74 -13.90 4.35
CA PHE A 55 -32.42 -14.00 3.05
C PHE A 55 -31.71 -14.95 2.07
N PRO A 56 -31.53 -16.24 2.41
CA PRO A 56 -30.72 -17.18 1.64
C PRO A 56 -31.25 -17.42 0.20
N ASP A 57 -32.57 -17.40 0.01
CA ASP A 57 -33.19 -17.71 -1.29
C ASP A 57 -33.58 -16.46 -2.10
N GLN A 58 -33.26 -15.26 -1.61
CA GLN A 58 -33.64 -14.01 -2.28
C GLN A 58 -32.48 -13.42 -3.07
N GLU A 59 -32.41 -13.75 -4.36
CA GLU A 59 -31.38 -13.21 -5.27
C GLU A 59 -31.34 -11.67 -5.30
N MET A 60 -32.50 -11.01 -5.13
CA MET A 60 -32.58 -9.54 -5.04
C MET A 60 -31.85 -8.98 -3.82
N ALA A 61 -31.85 -9.68 -2.67
CA ALA A 61 -31.16 -9.22 -1.47
C ALA A 61 -29.64 -9.21 -1.67
N MET A 62 -29.09 -10.24 -2.32
CA MET A 62 -27.68 -10.30 -2.72
C MET A 62 -27.35 -9.23 -3.76
N ALA A 63 -28.21 -9.04 -4.77
CA ALA A 63 -28.01 -8.05 -5.82
C ALA A 63 -27.95 -6.60 -5.30
N ILE A 64 -28.62 -6.29 -4.19
CA ILE A 64 -28.59 -4.95 -3.55
C ILE A 64 -27.45 -4.85 -2.52
N ALA A 65 -27.14 -5.93 -1.81
CA ALA A 65 -26.08 -5.94 -0.80
C ALA A 65 -24.68 -5.68 -1.40
N VAL A 66 -24.40 -6.22 -2.60
CA VAL A 66 -23.10 -6.04 -3.26
C VAL A 66 -22.82 -4.56 -3.62
N PRO A 67 -23.70 -3.83 -4.33
CA PRO A 67 -23.52 -2.39 -4.57
C PRO A 67 -23.40 -1.57 -3.29
N PHE A 68 -24.18 -1.91 -2.26
CA PHE A 68 -24.15 -1.21 -0.98
C PHE A 68 -22.80 -1.37 -0.26
N LEU A 69 -22.24 -2.59 -0.27
CA LEU A 69 -20.89 -2.84 0.22
C LEU A 69 -19.87 -2.01 -0.55
N LEU A 70 -19.91 -2.02 -1.89
CA LEU A 70 -18.96 -1.28 -2.71
C LEU A 70 -19.02 0.23 -2.43
N LEU A 71 -20.21 0.77 -2.17
CA LEU A 71 -20.40 2.17 -1.80
C LEU A 71 -19.73 2.48 -0.45
N LEU A 72 -19.96 1.65 0.57
CA LEU A 72 -19.34 1.80 1.90
C LEU A 72 -17.81 1.69 1.84
N VAL A 73 -17.28 0.72 1.08
CA VAL A 73 -15.84 0.60 0.82
C VAL A 73 -15.31 1.86 0.13
N GLY A 74 -16.04 2.40 -0.83
CA GLY A 74 -15.69 3.67 -1.50
C GLY A 74 -15.59 4.84 -0.53
N ILE A 75 -16.53 4.96 0.41
CA ILE A 75 -16.49 5.99 1.46
C ILE A 75 -15.28 5.79 2.37
N GLY A 76 -15.04 4.56 2.84
CA GLY A 76 -13.88 4.23 3.67
C GLY A 76 -12.56 4.58 2.99
N LEU A 77 -12.39 4.16 1.73
CA LEU A 77 -11.21 4.48 0.92
C LEU A 77 -11.04 5.99 0.70
N PHE A 78 -12.14 6.73 0.47
CA PHE A 78 -12.06 8.18 0.32
C PHE A 78 -11.50 8.86 1.57
N LEU A 79 -11.95 8.45 2.76
CA LEU A 79 -11.42 8.95 4.03
C LEU A 79 -9.93 8.60 4.21
N LEU A 80 -9.55 7.36 3.89
CA LEU A 80 -8.15 6.91 3.95
C LEU A 80 -7.24 7.73 3.02
N VAL A 81 -7.67 7.98 1.78
CA VAL A 81 -6.91 8.76 0.81
C VAL A 81 -6.80 10.22 1.25
N ARG A 82 -7.90 10.83 1.70
CA ARG A 82 -7.93 12.22 2.19
C ARG A 82 -7.00 12.43 3.39
N ALA A 83 -6.93 11.46 4.29
CA ALA A 83 -6.04 11.49 5.45
C ALA A 83 -4.57 11.24 5.04
N SER A 84 -4.34 10.29 4.12
CA SER A 84 -2.98 9.83 3.77
C SER A 84 -2.20 10.81 2.89
N ILE A 85 -2.87 11.56 2.00
CA ILE A 85 -2.19 12.52 1.10
C ILE A 85 -1.39 13.59 1.87
N PRO A 86 -1.98 14.37 2.81
CA PRO A 86 -1.26 15.41 3.53
C PRO A 86 -0.20 14.82 4.47
N TRP A 87 -0.47 13.66 5.08
CA TRP A 87 0.49 12.97 5.93
C TRP A 87 1.74 12.53 5.16
N ASN A 88 1.55 11.91 3.99
CA ASN A 88 2.64 11.49 3.12
C ASN A 88 3.44 12.68 2.59
N ALA A 89 2.78 13.80 2.26
CA ALA A 89 3.45 15.02 1.86
C ALA A 89 4.38 15.57 2.97
N LEU A 90 3.94 15.55 4.23
CA LEU A 90 4.75 15.94 5.39
C LEU A 90 5.94 15.01 5.59
N GLN A 91 5.76 13.69 5.44
CA GLN A 91 6.87 12.72 5.53
C GLN A 91 7.95 12.95 4.46
N ILE A 92 7.54 13.27 3.23
CA ILE A 92 8.47 13.59 2.13
C ILE A 92 9.25 14.87 2.44
N LEU A 93 8.59 15.90 2.97
CA LEU A 93 9.21 17.20 3.29
C LEU A 93 10.15 17.14 4.49
N SER A 94 9.85 16.31 5.49
CA SER A 94 10.72 16.06 6.64
C SER A 94 11.90 15.12 6.34
N GLU A 95 11.94 14.47 5.17
CA GLU A 95 12.89 13.39 4.84
C GLU A 95 12.94 12.27 5.93
N GLU A 96 11.81 11.98 6.59
CA GLU A 96 11.73 10.98 7.67
C GLU A 96 11.10 9.65 7.18
N GLY A 97 11.50 8.52 7.78
CA GLY A 97 10.97 7.19 7.45
C GLY A 97 11.48 6.63 6.11
N GLU A 98 10.57 6.24 5.21
CA GLU A 98 10.90 5.68 3.89
C GLU A 98 11.58 6.70 2.95
N PHE A 99 11.52 8.00 3.25
CA PHE A 99 12.12 9.07 2.44
C PHE A 99 13.44 9.63 3.00
N SER A 100 14.01 8.98 4.02
CA SER A 100 15.38 9.27 4.49
C SER A 100 16.39 9.12 3.34
N ARG A 101 17.45 9.94 3.34
CA ARG A 101 18.46 9.97 2.26
C ARG A 101 19.09 8.61 1.99
N GLU A 102 19.27 7.80 3.04
CA GLU A 102 19.78 6.43 2.93
C GLU A 102 18.81 5.53 2.15
N ASN A 103 17.51 5.59 2.48
CA ASN A 103 16.44 4.88 1.79
C ASN A 103 16.17 5.40 0.37
N LYS A 104 16.37 6.70 0.09
CA LYS A 104 16.23 7.25 -1.27
C LYS A 104 17.25 6.64 -2.25
N SER A 105 18.50 6.40 -1.80
CA SER A 105 19.55 5.81 -2.63
C SER A 105 19.32 4.31 -2.91
N SER A 106 18.92 3.56 -1.89
CA SER A 106 18.61 2.14 -2.00
C SER A 106 17.29 1.90 -2.75
N ALA A 107 16.30 2.77 -2.59
CA ALA A 107 15.01 2.70 -3.31
C ALA A 107 15.15 2.80 -4.82
N ARG A 108 16.06 3.65 -5.35
CA ARG A 108 16.28 3.75 -6.81
C ARG A 108 16.77 2.41 -7.38
N SER A 109 17.71 1.78 -6.70
CA SER A 109 18.25 0.49 -7.12
C SER A 109 17.26 -0.65 -6.85
N ASN A 110 16.56 -0.62 -5.72
CA ASN A 110 15.51 -1.59 -5.38
C ASN A 110 14.37 -1.54 -6.38
N LYS A 111 14.01 -0.37 -6.94
CA LYS A 111 13.03 -0.25 -8.02
C LYS A 111 13.49 -0.95 -9.31
N LYS A 112 14.77 -0.89 -9.66
CA LYS A 112 15.33 -1.63 -10.80
C LYS A 112 15.26 -3.14 -10.56
N ILE A 113 15.64 -3.58 -9.36
CA ILE A 113 15.57 -5.01 -9.02
C ILE A 113 14.12 -5.49 -8.95
N ALA A 114 13.20 -4.67 -8.45
CA ALA A 114 11.78 -4.95 -8.47
C ALA A 114 11.28 -5.20 -9.89
N SER A 115 11.61 -4.31 -10.84
CA SER A 115 11.17 -4.48 -12.22
C SER A 115 11.74 -5.76 -12.83
N ALA A 116 13.01 -6.08 -12.56
CA ALA A 116 13.63 -7.32 -13.03
C ALA A 116 12.96 -8.56 -12.40
N TYR A 117 12.81 -8.58 -11.08
CA TYR A 117 12.18 -9.67 -10.33
C TYR A 117 10.76 -9.95 -10.81
N TRP A 118 9.92 -8.91 -10.88
CA TRP A 118 8.54 -9.05 -11.33
C TRP A 118 8.43 -9.47 -12.80
N SER A 119 9.35 -9.03 -13.66
CA SER A 119 9.39 -9.49 -15.05
C SER A 119 9.73 -10.99 -15.15
N VAL A 120 10.68 -11.48 -14.36
CA VAL A 120 11.05 -12.90 -14.30
C VAL A 120 9.90 -13.74 -13.71
N THR A 121 9.27 -13.27 -12.64
CA THR A 121 8.10 -13.93 -12.02
C THR A 121 6.95 -14.06 -13.03
N LEU A 122 6.66 -13.01 -13.80
CA LEU A 122 5.65 -13.06 -14.86
C LEU A 122 6.00 -14.06 -15.95
N LEU A 123 7.26 -14.07 -16.40
CA LEU A 123 7.72 -15.00 -17.42
C LEU A 123 7.60 -16.46 -16.94
N LEU A 124 8.01 -16.74 -15.70
CA LEU A 124 7.81 -18.04 -15.05
C LEU A 124 6.34 -18.40 -14.92
N TYR A 125 5.48 -17.46 -14.51
CA TYR A 125 4.05 -17.67 -14.43
C TYR A 125 3.47 -18.10 -15.77
N PHE A 126 3.80 -17.41 -16.87
CA PHE A 126 3.28 -17.77 -18.19
C PHE A 126 3.75 -19.16 -18.65
N ILE A 127 5.02 -19.51 -18.41
CA ILE A 127 5.56 -20.84 -18.75
C ILE A 127 4.86 -21.94 -17.93
N LEU A 128 4.76 -21.76 -16.61
CA LEU A 128 4.12 -22.73 -15.73
C LEU A 128 2.62 -22.83 -15.97
N SER A 129 1.95 -21.71 -16.28
CA SER A 129 0.52 -21.71 -16.61
C SER A 129 0.22 -22.47 -17.90
N TYR A 130 1.12 -22.41 -18.89
CA TYR A 130 1.01 -23.19 -20.11
C TYR A 130 1.22 -24.70 -19.86
N LEU A 131 2.13 -25.09 -18.96
CA LEU A 131 2.49 -26.49 -18.71
C LEU A 131 1.58 -27.20 -17.69
N LEU A 132 1.21 -26.52 -16.59
CA LEU A 132 0.49 -27.10 -15.44
C LEU A 132 -1.00 -26.70 -15.40
N GLY A 133 -1.41 -25.79 -16.29
CA GLY A 133 -2.76 -25.23 -16.31
C GLY A 133 -3.00 -24.17 -15.23
N TRP A 134 -4.05 -23.38 -15.42
CA TRP A 134 -4.38 -22.19 -14.62
C TRP A 134 -4.80 -22.48 -13.17
N ASN A 135 -5.16 -23.74 -12.87
CA ASN A 135 -5.61 -24.13 -11.52
C ASN A 135 -4.47 -24.21 -10.49
N LEU A 136 -3.24 -24.54 -10.92
CA LEU A 136 -2.08 -24.68 -10.03
C LEU A 136 -1.07 -23.53 -10.18
N SER A 137 -1.05 -22.86 -11.35
CA SER A 137 -0.07 -21.81 -11.62
C SER A 137 -0.24 -20.55 -10.77
N TRP A 138 -1.42 -20.32 -10.19
CA TRP A 138 -1.68 -19.17 -9.30
C TRP A 138 -0.85 -19.20 -8.01
N VAL A 139 -0.38 -20.37 -7.57
CA VAL A 139 0.45 -20.54 -6.36
C VAL A 139 1.80 -19.81 -6.46
N ILE A 140 2.27 -19.46 -7.67
CA ILE A 140 3.49 -18.68 -7.83
C ILE A 140 3.38 -17.26 -7.25
N TRP A 141 2.18 -16.67 -7.18
CA TRP A 141 1.99 -15.32 -6.67
C TRP A 141 2.32 -15.19 -5.18
N PRO A 142 1.79 -16.04 -4.28
CA PRO A 142 2.23 -16.09 -2.89
C PRO A 142 3.75 -16.32 -2.74
N ILE A 143 4.31 -17.27 -3.48
CA ILE A 143 5.74 -17.61 -3.43
C ILE A 143 6.58 -16.39 -3.84
N ALA A 144 6.19 -15.71 -4.91
CA ALA A 144 6.87 -14.52 -5.39
C ALA A 144 6.76 -13.34 -4.41
N GLY A 145 5.60 -13.19 -3.75
CA GLY A 145 5.40 -12.18 -2.72
C GLY A 145 6.39 -12.34 -1.55
N VAL A 146 6.53 -13.56 -1.03
CA VAL A 146 7.48 -13.87 0.05
C VAL A 146 8.93 -13.75 -0.44
N GLY A 147 9.23 -14.27 -1.64
CA GLY A 147 10.56 -14.24 -2.22
C GLY A 147 11.10 -12.83 -2.46
N TYR A 148 10.25 -11.90 -2.90
CA TYR A 148 10.64 -10.51 -3.14
C TYR A 148 11.16 -9.81 -1.87
N GLY A 149 10.51 -10.06 -0.72
CA GLY A 149 10.93 -9.52 0.58
C GLY A 149 12.33 -10.01 0.98
N ALA A 150 12.60 -11.30 0.79
CA ALA A 150 13.91 -11.89 1.05
C ALA A 150 14.99 -11.32 0.13
N VAL A 151 14.71 -11.19 -1.17
CA VAL A 151 15.65 -10.63 -2.17
C VAL A 151 16.04 -9.19 -1.82
N ILE A 152 15.08 -8.32 -1.46
CA ILE A 152 15.39 -6.94 -1.04
C ILE A 152 16.23 -6.93 0.23
N SER A 153 15.88 -7.74 1.24
CA SER A 153 16.61 -7.80 2.51
C SER A 153 18.08 -8.18 2.29
N ILE A 154 18.34 -9.23 1.51
CA ILE A 154 19.70 -9.70 1.19
C ILE A 154 20.49 -8.62 0.45
N MET A 155 19.89 -7.99 -0.56
CA MET A 155 20.59 -6.94 -1.32
C MET A 155 20.89 -5.69 -0.49
N ASN A 156 19.99 -5.32 0.43
CA ASN A 156 20.23 -4.23 1.36
C ASN A 156 21.38 -4.58 2.32
N LEU A 157 21.45 -5.82 2.82
CA LEU A 157 22.58 -6.30 3.64
C LEU A 157 23.91 -6.29 2.89
N ILE A 158 23.91 -6.72 1.62
CA ILE A 158 25.12 -6.70 0.77
C ILE A 158 25.59 -5.26 0.57
N ARG A 159 24.68 -4.32 0.31
CA ARG A 159 25.03 -2.90 0.17
C ARG A 159 25.47 -2.24 1.47
N ALA A 160 24.94 -2.66 2.62
CA ALA A 160 25.35 -2.13 3.91
C ALA A 160 26.77 -2.56 4.31
N LYS A 161 27.30 -3.62 3.69
CA LYS A 161 28.63 -4.18 3.96
C LYS A 161 29.69 -3.76 2.95
N ALA A 162 29.29 -3.18 1.81
CA ALA A 162 30.16 -2.73 0.72
C ALA A 162 30.45 -1.23 0.86
#